data_AF-A0A1J3GB92-F1
#
_entry.id   AF-A0A1J3GB92-F1
#
_cell.length_a   1.000
_cell.length_b   1.000
_cell.length_c   1.000
_cell.angle_alpha   90.00
_cell.angle_beta   90.00
_cell.angle_gamma   90.00
#
_symmetry.space_group_name_H-M   'P 1'
#
loop_
_entity.id
_entity.type
_entity.pdbx_description
1 polymer ?
#
loop_
_entity_poly.entity_id
_entity_poly.type
_entity_poly.pdbx_seq_one_letter_code
_entity_poly.pdbx_strand_id
1 'polypeptide(L)'
;MPKRAAEAPLSSETHRVRPDSFSNYRSQVAKLLSQRERTSNHGVTTRHSNSGIGAGMSNVKKDKLNVLLRQCVKNLTPEVDEMQRRVCSMYLYLISQLGNNCPSSSPVRPEESGGESEDEIQLLFKSDPDLVKRKTSLHSNILLSELEHMQQQLEGLLDDVVTTCRPMTRGEKRVLMKSIKELPKGDHDRILEIVRDHCITSAKDFSDKVTVNLEISDNVMLWRLHYYVGAVNSARKLDL
;
A
#
# COMPACT_ATOMS: atom_id res chain seq x y z
N MET A 1 52.31 -25.36 8.61
CA MET A 1 51.05 -24.69 9.01
C MET A 1 51.08 -23.25 8.50
N PRO A 2 50.54 -22.93 7.31
CA PRO A 2 50.44 -21.55 6.87
C PRO A 2 49.17 -20.90 7.44
N LYS A 3 49.32 -19.67 7.90
CA LYS A 3 48.29 -18.80 8.49
C LYS A 3 47.16 -18.54 7.48
N ARG A 4 45.91 -18.65 7.94
CA ARG A 4 44.70 -18.19 7.27
C ARG A 4 44.84 -16.69 6.93
N ALA A 5 44.67 -16.34 5.67
CA ALA A 5 44.29 -14.99 5.29
C ALA A 5 42.84 -14.79 5.73
N ALA A 6 42.61 -13.77 6.56
CA ALA A 6 41.28 -13.34 6.92
C ALA A 6 40.66 -12.62 5.71
N GLU A 7 39.60 -13.18 5.14
CA GLU A 7 38.68 -12.46 4.27
C GLU A 7 38.12 -11.27 5.06
N ALA A 8 38.30 -10.07 4.52
CA ALA A 8 37.63 -8.88 5.02
C ALA A 8 36.12 -9.01 4.74
N PRO A 9 35.25 -8.84 5.75
CA PRO A 9 33.82 -8.78 5.49
C PRO A 9 33.50 -7.57 4.61
N LEU A 10 32.67 -7.81 3.58
CA LEU A 10 32.10 -6.77 2.74
C LEU A 10 31.54 -5.64 3.59
N SER A 11 31.89 -4.42 3.21
CA SER A 11 31.39 -3.17 3.76
C SER A 11 29.87 -3.22 3.90
N SER A 12 29.40 -3.14 5.15
CA SER A 12 28.00 -2.91 5.50
C SER A 12 27.52 -1.62 4.85
N GLU A 13 26.85 -1.78 3.71
CA GLU A 13 26.12 -0.72 3.05
C GLU A 13 25.14 -0.14 4.07
N THR A 14 25.38 1.11 4.42
CA THR A 14 24.68 1.79 5.50
C THR A 14 23.23 1.95 5.08
N HIS A 15 22.38 1.02 5.52
CA HIS A 15 20.95 1.12 5.41
C HIS A 15 20.54 2.35 6.22
N ARG A 16 20.43 3.51 5.55
CA ARG A 16 19.86 4.70 6.17
C ARG A 16 18.48 4.30 6.61
N VAL A 17 18.26 4.22 7.92
CA VAL A 17 16.95 4.04 8.53
C VAL A 17 16.15 5.28 8.14
N ARG A 18 15.45 5.19 7.01
CA ARG A 18 14.51 6.20 6.54
C ARG A 18 13.38 6.24 7.56
N PRO A 19 12.97 7.42 8.06
CA PRO A 19 11.84 7.52 8.95
C PRO A 19 10.61 6.90 8.28
N ASP A 20 9.94 5.97 8.95
CA ASP A 20 8.68 5.39 8.49
C ASP A 20 7.63 6.52 8.41
N SER A 21 7.48 7.04 7.19
CA SER A 21 6.56 8.12 6.84
C SER A 21 5.12 7.77 7.24
N PHE A 22 4.74 6.50 7.09
CA PHE A 22 3.40 6.00 7.38
C PHE A 22 3.10 5.92 8.87
N SER A 23 4.05 5.38 9.65
CA SER A 23 3.93 5.39 11.11
C SER A 23 3.70 6.80 11.66
N ASN A 24 4.31 7.81 11.02
CA ASN A 24 4.11 9.20 11.37
C ASN A 24 2.68 9.68 11.05
N TYR A 25 2.18 9.48 9.82
CA TYR A 25 0.81 9.89 9.46
C TYR A 25 -0.26 9.19 10.28
N ARG A 26 -0.12 7.89 10.50
CA ARG A 26 -1.04 7.14 11.36
C ARG A 26 -1.06 7.71 12.78
N SER A 27 0.11 7.95 13.37
CA SER A 27 0.22 8.57 14.70
C SER A 27 -0.39 9.98 14.74
N GLN A 28 -0.19 10.78 13.70
CA GLN A 28 -0.77 12.11 13.58
C GLN A 28 -2.30 12.06 13.50
N VAL A 29 -2.85 11.14 12.70
CA VAL A 29 -4.30 10.93 12.59
C VAL A 29 -4.86 10.42 13.91
N ALA A 30 -4.30 9.38 14.51
CA ALA A 30 -4.74 8.87 15.81
C ALA A 30 -4.73 9.98 16.89
N LYS A 31 -3.67 10.79 16.92
CA LYS A 31 -3.56 11.95 17.83
C LYS A 31 -4.63 13.00 17.55
N LEU A 32 -4.85 13.36 16.28
CA LEU A 32 -5.89 14.31 15.90
C LEU A 32 -7.27 13.80 16.32
N LEU A 33 -7.56 12.53 16.07
CA LEU A 33 -8.85 11.90 16.38
C LEU A 33 -9.10 11.83 17.88
N SER A 34 -8.09 11.52 18.69
CA SER A 34 -8.15 11.45 20.16
C SER A 34 -8.35 12.81 20.84
N GLN A 35 -7.97 13.93 20.20
CA GLN A 35 -8.18 15.27 20.78
C GLN A 35 -9.66 15.57 20.98
N ARG A 36 -10.07 15.74 22.24
CA ARG A 36 -11.39 16.22 22.64
C ARG A 36 -11.54 17.69 22.24
N GLU A 37 -12.52 17.98 21.40
CA GLU A 37 -12.85 19.35 21.02
C GLU A 37 -13.67 20.02 22.14
N ARG A 38 -13.27 21.23 22.54
CA ARG A 38 -14.14 22.10 23.32
C ARG A 38 -15.08 22.80 22.33
N THR A 39 -16.25 22.24 22.10
CA THR A 39 -17.28 22.91 21.30
C THR A 39 -17.71 24.17 22.04
N SER A 40 -17.31 25.34 21.54
CA SER A 40 -17.95 26.58 21.95
C SER A 40 -19.39 26.51 21.46
N ASN A 41 -20.34 26.48 22.39
CA ASN A 41 -21.77 26.51 22.11
C ASN A 41 -22.13 27.88 21.54
N HIS A 42 -21.87 28.10 20.25
CA HIS A 42 -22.55 29.15 19.51
C HIS A 42 -23.30 28.51 18.36
N GLY A 43 -24.62 28.46 18.52
CA GLY A 43 -25.56 27.89 17.57
C GLY A 43 -25.38 28.52 16.20
N VAL A 44 -24.77 27.76 15.29
CA VAL A 44 -24.93 27.95 13.86
C VAL A 44 -25.32 26.60 13.29
N THR A 45 -26.52 26.62 12.73
CA THR A 45 -27.29 25.60 12.05
C THR A 45 -26.46 24.41 11.58
N THR A 46 -26.72 23.27 12.22
CA THR A 46 -26.30 21.94 11.80
C THR A 46 -26.76 21.67 10.37
N ARG A 47 -25.95 22.07 9.38
CA ARG A 47 -26.06 21.47 8.05
C ARG A 47 -25.66 20.02 8.24
N HIS A 48 -26.65 19.12 8.15
CA HIS A 48 -26.45 17.69 8.04
C HIS A 48 -25.37 17.45 7.00
N SER A 49 -24.15 17.17 7.47
CA SER A 49 -23.06 16.81 6.57
C SER A 49 -23.46 15.45 6.01
N ASN A 50 -23.76 15.37 4.71
CA ASN A 50 -23.98 14.09 4.03
C ASN A 50 -22.72 13.20 4.03
N SER A 51 -21.58 13.70 4.55
CA SER A 51 -20.36 12.93 4.71
C SER A 51 -20.45 12.00 5.94
N GLY A 52 -20.23 10.71 5.72
CA GLY A 52 -20.18 9.70 6.78
C GLY A 52 -18.99 9.87 7.74
N ILE A 53 -17.84 10.35 7.24
CA ILE A 53 -16.61 10.56 8.02
C ILE A 53 -16.74 11.76 8.96
N GLY A 54 -16.28 11.57 10.19
CA GLY A 54 -16.17 12.63 11.18
C GLY A 54 -17.52 13.20 11.60
N ALA A 55 -18.55 12.37 11.64
CA ALA A 55 -19.82 12.77 12.23
C ALA A 55 -19.59 13.15 13.70
N GLY A 56 -19.86 14.41 14.05
CA GLY A 56 -19.56 14.96 15.38
C GLY A 56 -18.21 15.66 15.53
N MET A 57 -17.37 15.70 14.48
CA MET A 57 -16.17 16.54 14.43
C MET A 57 -16.49 17.95 13.94
N SER A 58 -15.79 18.96 14.48
CA SER A 58 -15.82 20.32 13.95
C SER A 58 -15.29 20.38 12.51
N ASN A 59 -15.70 21.42 11.77
CA ASN A 59 -15.19 21.65 10.41
C ASN A 59 -13.65 21.80 10.41
N VAL A 60 -13.08 22.46 11.41
CA VAL A 60 -11.62 22.64 11.54
C VAL A 60 -10.91 21.29 11.66
N LYS A 61 -11.44 20.36 12.46
CA LYS A 61 -10.83 19.04 12.64
C LYS A 61 -11.03 18.15 11.41
N LYS A 62 -12.15 18.27 10.71
CA LYS A 62 -12.36 17.63 9.40
C LYS A 62 -11.38 18.15 8.35
N ASP A 63 -11.15 19.46 8.28
CA ASP A 63 -10.20 20.06 7.33
C ASP A 63 -8.76 19.62 7.63
N LYS A 64 -8.37 19.60 8.92
CA LYS A 64 -7.07 19.08 9.34
C LYS A 64 -6.88 17.61 8.95
N LEU A 65 -7.90 16.77 9.17
CA LEU A 65 -7.86 15.37 8.75
C LEU A 65 -7.69 15.26 7.23
N ASN A 66 -8.45 16.04 6.47
CA ASN A 66 -8.39 16.04 5.01
C ASN A 66 -6.98 16.43 4.50
N VAL A 67 -6.38 17.48 5.07
CA VAL A 67 -5.02 17.90 4.74
C VAL A 67 -4.00 16.80 5.05
N LEU A 68 -4.08 16.16 6.21
CA LEU A 68 -3.18 15.06 6.58
C LEU A 68 -3.29 13.88 5.62
N LEU A 69 -4.51 13.47 5.28
CA LEU A 69 -4.74 12.36 4.34
C LEU A 69 -4.22 12.70 2.94
N ARG A 70 -4.45 13.94 2.46
CA ARG A 70 -3.90 14.39 1.17
C ARG A 70 -2.38 14.42 1.18
N GLN A 71 -1.76 14.84 2.27
CA GLN A 71 -0.31 14.85 2.38
C GLN A 71 0.26 13.42 2.42
N CYS A 72 -0.41 12.51 3.12
CA CYS A 72 -0.06 11.08 3.12
C CYS A 72 -0.05 10.51 1.69
N VAL A 73 -1.13 10.73 0.92
CA VAL A 73 -1.22 10.27 -0.47
C VAL A 73 -0.13 10.90 -1.36
N LYS A 74 0.11 12.21 -1.23
CA LYS A 74 1.16 12.90 -2.01
C LYS A 74 2.56 12.36 -1.73
N ASN A 75 2.82 11.94 -0.49
CA ASN A 75 4.12 11.41 -0.10
C ASN A 75 4.27 9.91 -0.44
N LEU A 76 3.16 9.18 -0.58
CA LEU A 76 3.16 7.78 -0.99
C LEU A 76 3.62 7.60 -2.44
N THR A 77 3.19 8.49 -3.35
CA THR A 77 3.54 8.39 -4.78
C THR A 77 5.06 8.28 -5.01
N PRO A 78 5.91 9.21 -4.53
CA PRO A 78 7.35 9.12 -4.74
C PRO A 78 8.04 7.96 -4.00
N GLU A 79 7.41 7.41 -2.96
CA GLU A 79 7.93 6.26 -2.22
C GLU A 79 7.77 4.96 -3.02
N VAL A 80 6.61 4.79 -3.65
CA VAL A 80 6.38 3.69 -4.61
C VAL A 80 7.30 3.82 -5.82
N ASP A 81 7.49 5.04 -6.36
CA ASP A 81 8.42 5.30 -7.48
C ASP A 81 9.87 4.99 -7.10
N GLU A 82 10.25 5.17 -5.84
CA GLU A 82 11.57 4.78 -5.34
C GLU A 82 11.74 3.27 -5.26
N MET A 83 10.73 2.54 -4.81
CA MET A 83 10.75 1.08 -4.81
C MET A 83 10.91 0.54 -6.24
N GLN A 84 10.19 1.11 -7.21
CA GLN A 84 10.37 0.77 -8.62
C GLN A 84 11.81 1.05 -9.09
N ARG A 85 12.38 2.20 -8.72
CA ARG A 85 13.80 2.50 -9.02
C ARG A 85 14.77 1.50 -8.39
N ARG A 86 14.52 1.03 -7.16
CA ARG A 86 15.35 -0.01 -6.50
C ARG A 86 15.31 -1.32 -7.30
N VAL A 87 14.14 -1.73 -7.80
CA VAL A 87 14.01 -2.90 -8.69
C VAL A 87 14.81 -2.72 -9.98
N CYS A 88 14.66 -1.57 -10.65
CA CYS A 88 15.41 -1.28 -11.88
C CYS A 88 16.93 -1.22 -11.64
N SER A 89 17.38 -0.60 -10.54
CA SER A 89 18.79 -0.55 -10.19
C SER A 89 19.37 -1.93 -9.89
N MET A 90 18.60 -2.81 -9.25
CA MET A 90 19.00 -4.20 -9.02
C MET A 90 19.16 -4.94 -10.35
N TYR A 91 18.21 -4.78 -11.27
CA TYR A 91 18.28 -5.36 -12.60
C TYR A 91 19.57 -4.95 -13.33
N LEU A 92 19.89 -3.65 -13.33
CA LEU A 92 21.12 -3.13 -13.93
C LEU A 92 22.40 -3.61 -13.21
N TYR A 93 22.37 -3.70 -11.88
CA TYR A 93 23.51 -4.22 -11.10
C TYR A 93 23.80 -5.69 -11.41
N LEU A 94 22.76 -6.52 -11.53
CA LEU A 94 22.90 -7.92 -11.93
C LEU A 94 23.53 -8.04 -13.32
N ILE A 95 23.08 -7.23 -14.29
CA ILE A 95 23.67 -7.17 -15.64
C ILE A 95 25.17 -6.82 -15.57
N SER A 96 25.53 -5.78 -14.81
CA SER A 96 26.92 -5.31 -14.72
C SER A 96 27.87 -6.33 -14.08
N GLN A 97 27.43 -7.03 -13.05
CA GLN A 97 28.25 -8.04 -12.36
C GLN A 97 28.54 -9.27 -13.23
N LEU A 98 27.67 -9.57 -14.21
CA LEU A 98 27.86 -10.67 -15.14
C LEU A 98 28.70 -10.26 -16.37
N GLY A 99 28.60 -9.00 -16.82
CA GLY A 99 29.45 -8.46 -17.90
C GLY A 99 30.95 -8.41 -17.57
N ASN A 100 31.30 -8.29 -16.29
CA ASN A 100 32.71 -8.21 -15.84
C ASN A 100 33.43 -9.56 -15.74
N ASN A 101 32.77 -10.69 -15.99
CA ASN A 101 33.39 -12.03 -15.99
C ASN A 101 33.88 -12.50 -17.38
N CYS A 102 33.79 -11.66 -18.42
CA CYS A 102 34.41 -11.93 -19.72
C CYS A 102 35.82 -11.32 -19.78
N PRO A 103 36.90 -12.12 -19.81
CA PRO A 103 38.21 -11.60 -20.15
C PRO A 103 38.27 -11.38 -21.68
N SER A 104 38.10 -10.13 -22.13
CA SER A 104 39.03 -9.44 -23.07
C SER A 104 38.36 -8.31 -23.89
N SER A 105 38.97 -7.13 -23.78
CA SER A 105 39.22 -6.06 -24.78
C SER A 105 38.14 -5.63 -25.79
N SER A 106 37.55 -4.44 -25.58
CA SER A 106 37.77 -3.20 -26.37
C SER A 106 36.60 -2.21 -26.19
N PRO A 107 36.83 -0.90 -26.31
CA PRO A 107 35.79 0.10 -26.12
C PRO A 107 34.97 0.26 -27.41
N VAL A 108 33.66 0.02 -27.36
CA VAL A 108 32.74 0.38 -28.45
C VAL A 108 31.62 1.27 -27.90
N ARG A 109 31.36 2.34 -28.65
CA ARG A 109 30.47 3.48 -28.38
C ARG A 109 29.00 3.09 -28.23
N PRO A 110 28.19 3.92 -27.55
CA PRO A 110 26.75 3.74 -27.46
C PRO A 110 26.08 4.16 -28.78
N GLU A 111 25.44 3.21 -29.46
CA GLU A 111 24.45 3.46 -30.50
C GLU A 111 23.18 2.68 -30.13
N GLU A 112 22.05 3.38 -30.20
CA GLU A 112 20.70 2.91 -29.88
C GLU A 112 20.29 1.73 -30.78
N SER A 113 19.89 0.60 -30.20
CA SER A 113 19.14 -0.42 -30.94
C SER A 113 18.23 -1.22 -30.01
N GLY A 114 16.93 -1.02 -30.18
CA GLY A 114 15.85 -1.62 -29.38
C GLY A 114 15.61 -3.11 -29.64
N GLY A 115 16.65 -3.94 -29.51
CA GLY A 115 16.56 -5.39 -29.67
C GLY A 115 17.22 -6.23 -28.57
N GLU A 116 17.92 -5.63 -27.60
CA GLU A 116 18.88 -6.37 -26.74
C GLU A 116 18.27 -6.94 -25.44
N SER A 117 17.01 -6.63 -25.09
CA SER A 117 16.52 -6.90 -23.72
C SER A 117 16.27 -8.37 -23.39
N GLU A 118 15.89 -9.20 -24.36
CA GLU A 118 15.61 -10.64 -24.10
C GLU A 118 16.89 -11.49 -24.14
N ASP A 119 17.82 -11.16 -25.03
CA ASP A 119 19.10 -11.85 -25.16
C ASP A 119 19.99 -11.61 -23.94
N GLU A 120 19.96 -10.40 -23.39
CA GLU A 120 20.68 -10.03 -22.17
C GLU A 120 20.14 -10.78 -20.93
N ILE A 121 18.82 -10.96 -20.82
CA ILE A 121 18.19 -11.78 -19.75
C ILE A 121 18.60 -13.25 -19.89
N GLN A 122 18.58 -13.81 -21.10
CA GLN A 122 19.02 -15.19 -21.33
C GLN A 122 20.51 -15.39 -21.02
N LEU A 123 21.35 -14.40 -21.31
CA LEU A 123 22.78 -14.41 -20.98
C LEU A 123 23.01 -14.39 -19.46
N LEU A 124 22.17 -13.64 -18.75
CA LEU A 124 22.18 -13.49 -17.29
C LEU A 124 21.90 -14.82 -16.58
N PHE A 125 20.90 -15.57 -17.06
CA PHE A 125 20.60 -16.92 -16.56
C PHE A 125 21.64 -17.98 -16.95
N LYS A 126 22.40 -17.78 -18.04
CA LYS A 126 23.41 -18.73 -18.51
C LYS A 126 24.71 -18.72 -17.71
N SER A 127 25.08 -17.60 -17.09
CA SER A 127 26.40 -17.47 -16.47
C SER A 127 26.47 -18.08 -15.06
N ASP A 128 25.58 -17.67 -14.15
CA ASP A 128 25.44 -18.28 -12.81
C ASP A 128 23.97 -18.19 -12.33
N PRO A 129 23.15 -19.19 -12.68
CA PRO A 129 21.73 -19.18 -12.35
C PRO A 129 21.47 -19.18 -10.83
N ASP A 130 22.37 -19.79 -10.04
CA ASP A 130 22.19 -19.92 -8.59
C ASP A 130 22.52 -18.61 -7.85
N LEU A 131 23.52 -17.86 -8.33
CA LEU A 131 23.80 -16.52 -7.81
C LEU A 131 22.70 -15.52 -8.16
N VAL A 132 22.24 -15.52 -9.42
CA VAL A 132 21.14 -14.66 -9.89
C VAL A 132 19.87 -14.95 -9.10
N LYS A 133 19.52 -16.22 -8.93
CA LYS A 133 18.36 -16.64 -8.14
C LYS A 133 18.47 -16.20 -6.68
N ARG A 134 19.63 -16.40 -6.03
CA ARG A 134 19.85 -16.00 -4.63
C ARG A 134 19.74 -14.48 -4.44
N LYS A 135 20.40 -13.69 -5.29
CA LYS A 135 20.37 -12.23 -5.20
C LYS A 135 18.98 -11.68 -5.49
N THR A 136 18.34 -12.14 -6.56
CA THR A 136 16.97 -11.73 -6.91
C THR A 136 15.99 -12.08 -5.80
N SER A 137 16.07 -13.29 -5.23
CA SER A 137 15.20 -13.70 -4.12
C SER A 137 15.40 -12.85 -2.87
N LEU A 138 16.64 -12.57 -2.48
CA LEU A 138 16.93 -11.74 -1.30
C LEU A 138 16.30 -10.34 -1.43
N HIS A 139 16.55 -9.67 -2.55
CA HIS A 139 16.02 -8.32 -2.78
C HIS A 139 14.51 -8.32 -2.97
N SER A 140 13.96 -9.31 -3.67
CA SER A 140 12.51 -9.47 -3.80
C SER A 140 11.85 -9.63 -2.43
N ASN A 141 12.41 -10.46 -1.54
CA ASN A 141 11.86 -10.63 -0.20
C ASN A 141 11.88 -9.32 0.60
N ILE A 142 12.99 -8.57 0.54
CA ILE A 142 13.10 -7.26 1.23
C ILE A 142 12.03 -6.29 0.72
N LEU A 143 11.90 -6.15 -0.60
CA LEU A 143 10.94 -5.23 -1.20
C LEU A 143 9.49 -5.65 -0.94
N LEU A 144 9.20 -6.97 -0.98
CA LEU A 144 7.88 -7.50 -0.63
C LEU A 144 7.55 -7.23 0.83
N SER A 145 8.49 -7.43 1.75
CA SER A 145 8.28 -7.11 3.17
C SER A 145 8.07 -5.62 3.41
N GLU A 146 8.79 -4.73 2.70
CA GLU A 146 8.58 -3.28 2.78
C GLU A 146 7.21 -2.89 2.23
N LEU A 147 6.80 -3.47 1.09
CA LEU A 147 5.49 -3.22 0.49
C LEU A 147 4.35 -3.70 1.38
N GLU A 148 4.49 -4.89 1.95
CA GLU A 148 3.52 -5.47 2.88
C GLU A 148 3.36 -4.59 4.12
N HIS A 149 4.49 -4.13 4.70
CA HIS A 149 4.46 -3.20 5.83
C HIS A 149 3.76 -1.88 5.48
N MET A 150 4.07 -1.29 4.32
CA MET A 150 3.40 -0.06 3.85
C MET A 150 1.90 -0.27 3.66
N GLN A 151 1.51 -1.39 3.03
CA GLN A 151 0.11 -1.76 2.84
C GLN A 151 -0.60 -1.88 4.19
N GLN A 152 -0.05 -2.63 5.14
CA GLN A 152 -0.63 -2.79 6.48
C GLN A 152 -0.81 -1.46 7.21
N GLN A 153 0.13 -0.52 7.07
CA GLN A 153 0.01 0.81 7.68
C GLN A 153 -1.08 1.67 7.03
N LEU A 154 -1.24 1.58 5.71
CA LEU A 154 -2.35 2.23 4.99
C LEU A 154 -3.69 1.65 5.40
N GLU A 155 -3.76 0.32 5.57
CA GLU A 155 -4.95 -0.34 6.10
C GLU A 155 -5.25 0.18 7.51
N GLY A 156 -4.28 0.19 8.42
CA GLY A 156 -4.48 0.71 9.77
C GLY A 156 -4.95 2.17 9.80
N LEU A 157 -4.40 3.02 8.92
CA LEU A 157 -4.82 4.42 8.77
C LEU A 157 -6.28 4.52 8.30
N LEU A 158 -6.69 3.69 7.34
CA LEU A 158 -8.06 3.65 6.85
C LEU A 158 -9.02 3.20 7.96
N ASP A 159 -8.66 2.21 8.79
CA ASP A 159 -9.45 1.83 9.96
C ASP A 159 -9.58 2.98 10.95
N ASP A 160 -8.48 3.64 11.29
CA ASP A 160 -8.47 4.78 12.20
C ASP A 160 -9.43 5.87 11.71
N VAL A 161 -9.42 6.19 10.40
CA VAL A 161 -10.37 7.15 9.80
C VAL A 161 -11.80 6.62 9.85
N VAL A 162 -12.01 5.35 9.49
CA VAL A 162 -13.34 4.76 9.38
C VAL A 162 -14.02 4.62 10.75
N THR A 163 -13.27 4.42 11.83
CA THR A 163 -13.82 4.39 13.20
C THR A 163 -14.55 5.69 13.58
N THR A 164 -14.24 6.80 12.90
CA THR A 164 -14.91 8.11 13.10
C THR A 164 -16.24 8.23 12.34
N CYS A 165 -16.57 7.26 11.50
CA CYS A 165 -17.78 7.31 10.72
C CYS A 165 -19.00 7.04 11.60
N ARG A 166 -20.11 7.76 11.36
CA ARG A 166 -21.39 7.42 12.02
C ARG A 166 -21.88 6.05 11.57
N PRO A 167 -22.79 5.40 12.32
CA PRO A 167 -23.55 4.26 11.83
C PRO A 167 -24.15 4.50 10.44
N MET A 168 -24.02 3.52 9.53
CA MET A 168 -24.77 3.53 8.27
C MET A 168 -26.26 3.36 8.50
N THR A 169 -27.06 4.16 7.79
CA THR A 169 -28.50 4.03 7.75
C THR A 169 -28.92 2.80 6.94
N ARG A 170 -30.15 2.31 7.16
CA ARG A 170 -30.71 1.20 6.37
C ARG A 170 -30.85 1.52 4.87
N GLY A 171 -30.93 2.81 4.51
CA GLY A 171 -30.88 3.24 3.11
C GLY A 171 -29.50 3.02 2.51
N GLU A 172 -28.46 3.49 3.19
CA GLU A 172 -27.05 3.37 2.76
C GLU A 172 -26.61 1.91 2.66
N LYS A 173 -26.98 1.06 3.62
CA LYS A 173 -26.70 -0.38 3.56
C LYS A 173 -27.29 -1.04 2.32
N ARG A 174 -28.54 -0.68 1.96
CA ARG A 174 -29.20 -1.21 0.76
C ARG A 174 -28.53 -0.74 -0.53
N VAL A 175 -28.14 0.54 -0.59
CA VAL A 175 -27.39 1.09 -1.72
C VAL A 175 -26.05 0.39 -1.86
N LEU A 176 -25.29 0.23 -0.77
CA LEU A 176 -24.02 -0.49 -0.75
C LEU A 176 -24.16 -1.92 -1.24
N MET A 177 -25.17 -2.65 -0.75
CA MET A 177 -25.44 -4.02 -1.17
C MET A 177 -25.71 -4.11 -2.67
N LYS A 178 -26.48 -3.17 -3.21
CA LYS A 178 -26.76 -3.09 -4.65
C LYS A 178 -25.47 -2.82 -5.43
N SER A 179 -24.68 -1.83 -5.02
CA SER A 179 -23.42 -1.48 -5.68
C SER A 179 -22.42 -2.64 -5.68
N ILE A 180 -22.32 -3.41 -4.59
CA ILE A 180 -21.45 -4.60 -4.52
C ILE A 180 -21.88 -5.64 -5.56
N LYS A 181 -23.18 -5.91 -5.70
CA LYS A 181 -23.69 -6.88 -6.68
C LYS A 181 -23.46 -6.46 -8.13
N GLU A 182 -23.35 -5.16 -8.39
CA GLU A 182 -23.11 -4.59 -9.72
C GLU A 182 -21.62 -4.55 -10.09
N LEU A 183 -20.72 -4.95 -9.18
CA LEU A 183 -19.30 -5.02 -9.48
C LEU A 183 -18.97 -6.20 -10.41
N PRO A 184 -17.93 -6.06 -11.25
CA PRO A 184 -17.29 -7.16 -11.94
C PRO A 184 -16.81 -8.24 -10.97
N LYS A 185 -16.76 -9.49 -11.44
CA LYS A 185 -16.32 -10.63 -10.62
C LYS A 185 -14.91 -10.44 -10.04
N GLY A 186 -14.00 -9.79 -10.79
CA GLY A 186 -12.62 -9.54 -10.31
C GLY A 186 -12.54 -8.65 -9.07
N ASP A 187 -13.48 -7.70 -8.91
CA ASP A 187 -13.48 -6.81 -7.74
C ASP A 187 -14.04 -7.48 -6.48
N HIS A 188 -14.70 -8.63 -6.64
CA HIS A 188 -15.24 -9.39 -5.52
C HIS A 188 -14.14 -10.02 -4.68
N ASP A 189 -13.01 -10.44 -5.28
CA ASP A 189 -11.90 -11.06 -4.54
C ASP A 189 -11.34 -10.11 -3.49
N ARG A 190 -11.18 -8.83 -3.83
CA ARG A 190 -10.74 -7.81 -2.88
C ARG A 190 -11.79 -7.51 -1.80
N ILE A 191 -13.08 -7.58 -2.12
CA ILE A 191 -14.15 -7.47 -1.12
C ILE A 191 -14.07 -8.63 -0.13
N LEU A 192 -13.84 -9.86 -0.62
CA LEU A 192 -13.68 -11.04 0.22
C LEU A 192 -12.49 -10.89 1.15
N GLU A 193 -11.37 -10.36 0.64
CA GLU A 193 -10.18 -10.05 1.43
C GLU A 193 -10.49 -9.04 2.55
N ILE A 194 -11.11 -7.90 2.21
CA ILE A 194 -11.51 -6.88 3.21
C ILE A 194 -12.39 -7.47 4.31
N VAL A 195 -13.36 -8.33 3.95
CA VAL A 195 -14.25 -8.96 4.94
C VAL A 195 -13.47 -9.97 5.80
N ARG A 196 -12.60 -10.78 5.18
CA ARG A 196 -11.79 -11.78 5.89
C ARG A 196 -10.86 -11.12 6.90
N ASP A 197 -10.11 -10.11 6.49
CA ASP A 197 -9.14 -9.41 7.32
C ASP A 197 -9.80 -8.74 8.52
N HIS A 198 -10.99 -8.16 8.29
CA HIS A 198 -11.81 -7.58 9.35
C HIS A 198 -12.33 -8.64 10.33
N CYS A 199 -12.75 -9.82 9.85
CA CYS A 199 -13.15 -10.93 10.71
C CYS A 199 -11.99 -11.44 11.58
N ILE A 200 -10.78 -11.59 10.99
CA ILE A 200 -9.57 -11.99 11.73
C ILE A 200 -9.27 -10.98 12.83
N THR A 201 -9.30 -9.68 12.50
CA THR A 201 -8.98 -8.60 13.45
C THR A 201 -10.05 -8.46 14.54
N SER A 202 -11.32 -8.73 14.22
CA SER A 202 -12.43 -8.67 15.18
C SER A 202 -12.68 -9.97 15.95
N ALA A 203 -11.84 -10.99 15.76
CA ALA A 203 -11.95 -12.32 16.38
C ALA A 203 -13.34 -12.97 16.20
N LYS A 204 -13.98 -12.76 15.04
CA LYS A 204 -15.28 -13.34 14.68
C LYS A 204 -15.11 -14.49 13.70
N ASP A 205 -15.94 -15.53 13.83
CA ASP A 205 -15.95 -16.66 12.91
C ASP A 205 -16.35 -16.20 11.50
N PHE A 206 -15.46 -16.43 10.52
CA PHE A 206 -15.70 -16.14 9.11
C PHE A 206 -16.28 -17.38 8.41
N SER A 207 -17.34 -17.21 7.61
CA SER A 207 -17.83 -18.25 6.72
C SER A 207 -17.43 -17.92 5.28
N ASP A 208 -16.74 -18.86 4.62
CA ASP A 208 -16.35 -18.78 3.20
C ASP A 208 -17.53 -18.55 2.25
N LYS A 209 -18.76 -18.82 2.71
CA LYS A 209 -19.98 -18.54 1.96
C LYS A 209 -20.39 -17.10 2.19
N VAL A 210 -19.77 -16.19 1.44
CA VAL A 210 -20.03 -14.75 1.51
C VAL A 210 -21.41 -14.40 0.95
N THR A 211 -22.45 -14.70 1.73
CA THR A 211 -23.56 -13.78 1.85
C THR A 211 -23.17 -12.78 2.92
N VAL A 212 -22.52 -11.67 2.55
CA VAL A 212 -22.28 -10.56 3.50
C VAL A 212 -23.66 -10.13 4.01
N ASN A 213 -24.05 -10.60 5.19
CA ASN A 213 -25.22 -10.09 5.86
C ASN A 213 -24.86 -8.73 6.46
N LEU A 214 -24.85 -7.71 5.59
CA LEU A 214 -24.52 -6.31 5.89
C LEU A 214 -25.40 -5.73 7.02
N GLU A 215 -26.50 -6.40 7.40
CA GLU A 215 -27.34 -5.97 8.51
C GLU A 215 -26.73 -6.28 9.88
N ILE A 216 -25.95 -7.35 10.00
CA ILE A 216 -25.30 -7.78 11.25
C ILE A 216 -23.85 -7.30 11.33
N SER A 217 -23.30 -6.82 10.21
CA SER A 217 -21.95 -6.30 10.14
C SER A 217 -21.74 -5.04 10.98
N ASP A 218 -20.53 -4.89 11.53
CA ASP A 218 -20.16 -3.68 12.25
C ASP A 218 -19.95 -2.48 11.31
N ASN A 219 -19.98 -1.31 11.92
CA ASN A 219 -19.93 -0.05 11.19
C ASN A 219 -18.61 0.14 10.43
N VAL A 220 -17.49 -0.34 10.99
CA VAL A 220 -16.18 -0.18 10.37
C VAL A 220 -16.12 -0.94 9.06
N MET A 221 -16.50 -2.22 9.07
CA MET A 221 -16.53 -3.06 7.86
C MET A 221 -17.44 -2.47 6.78
N LEU A 222 -18.62 -1.96 7.16
CA LEU A 222 -19.56 -1.34 6.23
C LEU A 222 -18.96 -0.12 5.51
N TRP A 223 -18.34 0.79 6.25
CA TRP A 223 -17.71 1.96 5.64
C TRP A 223 -16.46 1.62 4.83
N ARG A 224 -15.68 0.62 5.26
CA ARG A 224 -14.57 0.06 4.47
C ARG A 224 -15.04 -0.38 3.10
N LEU A 225 -16.09 -1.19 3.04
CA LEU A 225 -16.69 -1.62 1.78
C LEU A 225 -17.23 -0.45 0.96
N HIS A 226 -17.90 0.51 1.60
CA HIS A 226 -18.43 1.68 0.88
C HIS A 226 -17.34 2.52 0.21
N TYR A 227 -16.23 2.78 0.89
CA TYR A 227 -15.12 3.53 0.29
C TYR A 227 -14.44 2.76 -0.83
N TYR A 228 -14.23 1.45 -0.66
CA TYR A 228 -13.68 0.60 -1.71
C TYR A 228 -14.56 0.61 -2.98
N VAL A 229 -15.86 0.32 -2.82
CA VAL A 229 -16.82 0.31 -3.93
C VAL A 229 -16.89 1.70 -4.59
N GLY A 230 -16.85 2.76 -3.80
CA GLY A 230 -16.81 4.14 -4.29
C GLY A 230 -15.56 4.43 -5.14
N ALA A 231 -14.39 3.94 -4.72
CA ALA A 231 -13.13 4.09 -5.45
C ALA A 231 -13.17 3.32 -6.78
N VAL A 232 -13.58 2.06 -6.77
CA VAL A 232 -13.72 1.23 -7.99
C VAL A 232 -14.69 1.87 -8.98
N ASN A 233 -15.84 2.35 -8.50
CA ASN A 233 -16.82 3.05 -9.34
C ASN A 233 -16.28 4.36 -9.93
N SER A 234 -15.39 5.04 -9.22
CA SER A 234 -14.79 6.28 -9.69
C SER A 234 -13.71 6.01 -10.73
N ALA A 235 -12.83 5.02 -10.49
CA ALA A 235 -11.80 4.60 -11.44
C ALA A 235 -12.43 4.19 -12.79
N ARG A 236 -13.48 3.36 -12.77
CA ARG A 236 -14.17 2.93 -13.99
C ARG A 236 -14.82 4.07 -14.80
N LYS A 237 -15.13 5.19 -14.16
CA LYS A 237 -15.64 6.39 -14.87
C LYS A 237 -14.54 7.21 -15.52
N LEU A 238 -13.29 7.05 -15.08
CA LEU A 238 -12.13 7.73 -15.64
C LEU A 238 -11.51 6.93 -16.80
N ASP A 239 -11.77 5.62 -16.86
CA ASP A 239 -11.35 4.73 -17.96
C ASP A 239 -12.31 4.75 -19.17
N LEU A 240 -13.38 5.56 -19.12
CA LEU A 240 -14.37 5.79 -20.18
C LEU A 240 -14.23 7.19 -20.78
#